data_AF-R4WLE3-F1
#
_entry.id   AF-R4WLE3-F1
#
_cell.length_a   1.000
_cell.length_b   1.000
_cell.length_c   1.000
_cell.angle_alpha   90.00
_cell.angle_beta   90.00
_cell.angle_gamma   90.00
#
_symmetry.space_group_name_H-M   'P 1'
#
loop_
_entity.id
_entity.type
_entity.pdbx_description
1 polymer ?
#
loop_
_entity_poly.entity_id
_entity_poly.type
_entity_poly.pdbx_seq_one_letter_code
_entity_poly.pdbx_strand_id
1 'polypeptide(L)'
;MALDLTNTAKTFVSNISSAVKDTTTQDLTTLKGFSEEQLDSLARQSALVAGMIEKNEFTDDERDFFLIGLQNMASSFVHTLIGMLEVEIEKIYNAVVKAIYDSISSLAKVALAVPVPV
;
A
#
# COMPACT_ATOMS: atom_id res chain seq x y z
N MET A 1 7.13 -30.79 -10.77
CA MET A 1 7.57 -30.61 -9.37
C MET A 1 6.66 -29.57 -8.79
N ALA A 2 5.98 -29.81 -7.67
CA ALA A 2 5.04 -28.84 -7.11
C ALA A 2 5.74 -27.50 -6.80
N LEU A 3 5.05 -26.39 -7.05
CA LEU A 3 5.50 -25.05 -6.75
C LEU A 3 5.91 -24.91 -5.27
N ASP A 4 7.07 -24.29 -5.02
CA ASP A 4 7.41 -23.80 -3.69
C ASP A 4 6.65 -22.50 -3.42
N LEU A 5 5.57 -22.61 -2.65
CA LEU A 5 4.68 -21.48 -2.34
C LEU A 5 5.40 -20.35 -1.58
N THR A 6 6.45 -20.65 -0.82
CA THR A 6 7.20 -19.64 -0.06
C THR A 6 8.07 -18.79 -0.98
N ASN A 7 8.83 -19.44 -1.87
CA ASN A 7 9.65 -18.74 -2.85
C ASN A 7 8.78 -18.04 -3.92
N THR A 8 7.64 -18.62 -4.25
CA THR A 8 6.65 -18.02 -5.15
C THR A 8 6.06 -16.74 -4.53
N ALA A 9 5.68 -16.77 -3.25
CA ALA A 9 5.17 -15.57 -2.56
C ALA A 9 6.20 -14.44 -2.57
N LYS A 10 7.49 -14.72 -2.33
CA LYS A 10 8.56 -13.70 -2.44
C LYS A 10 8.66 -13.11 -3.84
N THR A 11 8.46 -13.93 -4.87
CA THR A 11 8.44 -13.47 -6.26
C THR A 11 7.26 -12.52 -6.50
N PHE A 12 6.08 -12.84 -5.98
CA PHE A 12 4.92 -11.93 -6.04
C PHE A 12 5.18 -10.61 -5.31
N VAL A 13 5.74 -10.64 -4.10
CA VAL A 13 6.13 -9.40 -3.39
C VAL A 13 7.07 -8.55 -4.25
N SER A 14 8.13 -9.15 -4.81
CA SER A 14 9.09 -8.45 -5.67
C SER A 14 8.43 -7.84 -6.91
N ASN A 15 7.54 -8.60 -7.57
CA ASN A 15 6.88 -8.16 -8.79
C ASN A 15 5.86 -7.05 -8.53
N ILE A 16 5.06 -7.18 -7.47
CA ILE A 16 4.11 -6.13 -7.05
C ILE A 16 4.86 -4.85 -6.69
N SER A 17 5.93 -4.96 -5.90
CA SER A 17 6.79 -3.83 -5.53
C SER A 17 7.42 -3.16 -6.75
N SER A 18 7.91 -3.93 -7.71
CA SER A 18 8.48 -3.39 -8.95
C SER A 18 7.41 -2.69 -9.78
N ALA A 19 6.23 -3.28 -9.95
CA ALA A 19 5.13 -2.69 -10.70
C ALA A 19 4.66 -1.36 -10.10
N VAL A 20 4.56 -1.27 -8.77
CA VAL A 20 4.21 0.00 -8.12
C VAL A 20 5.32 1.03 -8.31
N LYS A 21 6.59 0.64 -8.14
CA LYS A 21 7.73 1.52 -8.34
C LYS A 21 7.81 2.06 -9.76
N ASP A 22 7.59 1.23 -10.76
CA ASP A 22 7.58 1.62 -12.18
C ASP A 22 6.42 2.58 -12.50
N THR A 23 5.28 2.44 -11.81
CA THR A 23 4.09 3.26 -12.06
C THR A 23 4.11 4.60 -11.31
N THR A 24 4.62 4.61 -10.09
CA THR A 24 4.46 5.74 -9.15
C THR A 24 5.78 6.37 -8.72
N THR A 25 6.92 5.77 -9.06
CA THR A 25 8.25 6.12 -8.51
C THR A 25 8.38 5.93 -7.00
N GLN A 26 7.33 5.46 -6.32
CA GLN A 26 7.32 5.17 -4.89
C GLN A 26 7.87 3.76 -4.65
N ASP A 27 8.67 3.62 -3.60
CA ASP A 27 9.22 2.33 -3.22
C ASP A 27 8.38 1.73 -2.09
N LEU A 28 7.71 0.59 -2.35
CA LEU A 28 6.92 -0.11 -1.33
C LEU A 28 7.78 -0.56 -0.13
N THR A 29 9.10 -0.61 -0.25
CA THR A 29 10.01 -0.89 0.88
C THR A 29 9.99 0.20 1.96
N THR A 30 9.43 1.37 1.65
CA THR A 30 9.19 2.43 2.63
C THR A 30 7.93 2.18 3.47
N LEU A 31 7.06 1.27 3.04
CA LEU A 31 5.89 0.88 3.81
C LEU A 31 6.32 0.03 5.00
N LYS A 32 5.79 0.38 6.18
CA LYS A 32 5.97 -0.39 7.41
C LYS A 32 4.62 -0.62 8.06
N GLY A 33 4.48 -1.75 8.75
CA GLY A 33 3.28 -2.07 9.53
C GLY A 33 2.16 -2.64 8.65
N PHE A 34 0.93 -2.17 8.82
CA PHE A 34 -0.26 -2.81 8.26
C PHE A 34 -0.22 -3.04 6.73
N SER A 35 0.37 -2.12 5.98
CA SER A 35 0.46 -2.24 4.52
C SER A 35 1.51 -3.26 4.07
N GLU A 36 2.54 -3.50 4.87
CA GLU A 36 3.50 -4.59 4.67
C GLU A 36 2.79 -5.94 4.86
N GLU A 37 1.99 -6.08 5.92
CA GLU A 37 1.19 -7.29 6.18
C GLU A 37 0.16 -7.56 5.08
N GLN A 38 -0.48 -6.52 4.54
CA GLN A 38 -1.41 -6.65 3.41
C GLN A 38 -0.71 -7.10 2.12
N LEU A 39 0.46 -6.54 1.82
CA LEU A 39 1.26 -6.95 0.66
C LEU A 39 1.67 -8.42 0.75
N ASP A 40 2.13 -8.84 1.93
CA ASP A 40 2.48 -10.24 2.20
C ASP A 40 1.29 -11.18 2.05
N SER A 41 0.12 -10.78 2.54
CA SER A 41 -1.13 -11.54 2.40
C SER A 41 -1.53 -11.69 0.94
N LEU A 42 -1.52 -10.60 0.17
CA LEU A 42 -1.80 -10.59 -1.27
C LEU A 42 -0.83 -11.49 -2.03
N ALA A 43 0.46 -11.44 -1.70
CA ALA A 43 1.48 -12.25 -2.34
C ALA A 43 1.33 -13.75 -2.03
N ARG A 44 1.03 -14.11 -0.77
CA ARG A 44 0.75 -15.49 -0.37
C ARG A 44 -0.49 -16.04 -1.07
N GLN A 45 -1.57 -15.27 -1.14
CA GLN A 45 -2.78 -15.69 -1.84
C GLN A 45 -2.52 -15.86 -3.34
N SER A 46 -1.73 -14.96 -3.95
CA SER A 46 -1.33 -15.08 -5.36
C SER A 46 -0.50 -16.35 -5.61
N ALA A 47 0.42 -16.68 -4.70
CA ALA A 47 1.22 -17.91 -4.77
C ALA A 47 0.35 -19.18 -4.64
N LEU A 48 -0.64 -19.16 -3.75
CA LEU A 48 -1.59 -20.26 -3.58
C LEU A 48 -2.39 -20.50 -4.86
N VAL A 49 -2.96 -19.45 -5.44
CA VAL A 49 -3.71 -19.52 -6.70
C VAL A 49 -2.82 -20.03 -7.83
N ALA A 50 -1.57 -19.56 -7.94
CA ALA A 50 -0.61 -20.05 -8.93
C ALA A 50 -0.32 -21.56 -8.77
N GLY A 51 -0.13 -22.05 -7.53
CA GLY A 51 0.08 -23.47 -7.25
C GLY A 51 -1.15 -24.33 -7.58
N MET A 52 -2.35 -23.82 -7.35
CA MET A 52 -3.60 -24.52 -7.70
C MET A 52 -3.82 -24.58 -9.22
N ILE A 53 -3.46 -23.52 -9.94
CA ILE A 53 -3.43 -23.53 -11.42
C ILE A 53 -2.42 -24.56 -11.94
N GLU A 54 -1.21 -24.62 -11.37
CA GLU A 54 -0.17 -25.58 -11.77
C GLU A 54 -0.66 -27.03 -11.66
N LYS A 55 -1.41 -27.33 -10.60
CA LYS A 55 -1.96 -28.66 -10.34
C LYS A 55 -3.23 -28.98 -11.13
N ASN A 56 -3.73 -28.03 -11.91
CA ASN A 56 -5.01 -28.15 -12.63
C ASN A 56 -6.18 -28.48 -11.67
N GLU A 57 -6.15 -27.90 -10.47
CA GLU A 57 -7.14 -28.12 -9.39
C GLU A 57 -8.41 -27.26 -9.56
N PHE A 58 -8.53 -26.52 -10.67
CA PHE A 58 -9.64 -25.60 -10.93
C PHE A 58 -10.52 -26.05 -12.09
N THR A 59 -11.83 -25.90 -11.91
CA THR A 59 -12.74 -25.63 -13.03
C THR A 59 -12.51 -24.21 -13.56
N ASP A 60 -12.96 -23.92 -14.79
CA ASP A 60 -12.81 -22.58 -15.38
C ASP A 60 -13.46 -21.49 -14.52
N ASP A 61 -14.65 -21.77 -13.97
CA ASP A 61 -15.39 -20.83 -13.12
C ASP A 61 -14.67 -20.58 -11.78
N GLU A 62 -14.09 -21.62 -11.17
CA GLU A 62 -13.32 -21.48 -9.93
C GLU A 62 -12.07 -20.65 -10.16
N ARG A 63 -11.33 -20.90 -11.24
CA ARG A 63 -10.14 -20.11 -11.59
C ARG A 63 -10.50 -18.63 -11.68
N ASP A 64 -11.57 -18.30 -12.41
CA ASP A 64 -11.98 -16.92 -12.62
C ASP A 64 -12.44 -16.27 -11.30
N PHE A 65 -13.15 -17.01 -10.44
CA PHE A 65 -13.51 -16.56 -9.10
C PHE A 65 -12.29 -16.18 -8.25
N PHE A 66 -11.26 -17.04 -8.21
CA PHE A 66 -10.04 -16.76 -7.45
C PHE A 66 -9.26 -15.58 -8.03
N LEU A 67 -9.19 -15.45 -9.36
CA LEU A 67 -8.53 -14.33 -10.03
C LEU A 67 -9.25 -12.99 -9.77
N ILE A 68 -10.59 -12.98 -9.75
CA ILE A 68 -11.38 -11.81 -9.33
C ILE A 68 -11.12 -11.50 -7.85
N GLY A 69 -11.03 -12.52 -7.00
CA GLY A 69 -10.65 -12.37 -5.59
C GLY A 69 -9.30 -11.65 -5.42
N LEU A 70 -8.28 -12.03 -6.20
CA LEU A 70 -6.98 -11.35 -6.18
C LEU A 70 -7.07 -9.89 -6.63
N GLN A 71 -7.89 -9.57 -7.64
CA GLN A 71 -8.13 -8.18 -8.06
C GLN A 71 -8.78 -7.35 -6.95
N ASN A 72 -9.75 -7.92 -6.24
CA ASN A 72 -10.40 -7.25 -5.11
C ASN A 72 -9.40 -7.01 -3.96
N MET A 73 -8.53 -7.98 -3.65
CA MET A 73 -7.47 -7.79 -2.66
C MET A 73 -6.48 -6.69 -3.07
N ALA A 74 -6.09 -6.65 -4.35
CA ALA A 74 -5.22 -5.58 -4.86
C ALA A 74 -5.88 -4.20 -4.75
N SER A 75 -7.18 -4.10 -5.03
CA SER A 75 -7.94 -2.86 -4.84
C SER A 75 -7.95 -2.40 -3.38
N SER A 76 -8.22 -3.31 -2.43
CA SER A 76 -8.18 -2.99 -0.99
C SER A 76 -6.80 -2.56 -0.52
N PHE A 77 -5.74 -3.20 -1.04
CA PHE A 77 -4.37 -2.81 -0.76
C PHE A 77 -4.10 -1.36 -1.21
N VAL A 78 -4.45 -1.02 -2.45
CA VAL A 78 -4.29 0.34 -2.98
C VAL A 78 -5.06 1.38 -2.16
N HIS A 79 -6.30 1.09 -1.74
CA HIS A 79 -7.04 2.01 -0.87
C HIS A 79 -6.35 2.23 0.48
N THR A 80 -5.72 1.19 1.04
CA THR A 80 -4.92 1.31 2.27
C THR A 80 -3.71 2.23 2.03
N LEU A 81 -3.03 2.11 0.87
CA LEU A 81 -1.95 3.02 0.48
C LEU A 81 -2.41 4.47 0.41
N ILE A 82 -3.55 4.72 -0.23
CA ILE A 82 -4.12 6.06 -0.35
C ILE A 82 -4.40 6.66 1.04
N GLY A 83 -5.04 5.90 1.94
CA GLY A 83 -5.32 6.39 3.29
C GLY A 83 -4.05 6.74 4.09
N MET A 84 -2.96 5.98 3.92
CA MET A 84 -1.68 6.35 4.54
C MET A 84 -1.09 7.63 3.94
N LEU A 85 -1.15 7.80 2.62
CA LEU A 85 -0.65 9.00 1.96
C LEU A 85 -1.45 10.24 2.37
N GLU A 86 -2.76 10.11 2.55
CA GLU A 86 -3.62 11.18 3.01
C GLU A 86 -3.18 11.70 4.39
N VAL A 87 -2.90 10.80 5.34
CA VAL A 87 -2.37 11.14 6.67
C VAL A 87 -1.03 11.87 6.59
N GLU A 88 -0.12 11.48 5.69
CA GLU A 88 1.15 12.18 5.50
C GLU A 88 0.95 13.56 4.87
N ILE A 89 0.02 13.71 3.93
CA ILE A 89 -0.34 15.00 3.33
C ILE A 89 -0.92 15.94 4.41
N GLU A 90 -1.80 15.44 5.28
CA GLU A 90 -2.35 16.20 6.41
C GLU A 90 -1.26 16.70 7.37
N LYS A 91 -0.29 15.84 7.71
CA LYS A 91 0.87 16.24 8.54
C LYS A 91 1.68 17.35 7.87
N ILE A 92 1.95 17.23 6.58
CA ILE A 92 2.67 18.25 5.80
C ILE A 92 1.89 19.56 5.82
N TYR A 93 0.59 19.52 5.55
CA TYR A 93 -0.27 20.68 5.59
C TYR A 93 -0.23 21.37 6.96
N ASN A 94 -0.41 20.60 8.03
CA ASN A 94 -0.40 21.11 9.41
C ASN A 94 0.98 21.73 9.77
N ALA A 95 2.08 21.13 9.31
CA ALA A 95 3.42 21.69 9.51
C ALA A 95 3.62 23.02 8.77
N VAL A 96 3.14 23.13 7.52
CA VAL A 96 3.20 24.36 6.72
C VAL A 96 2.38 25.47 7.38
N VAL A 97 1.12 25.19 7.77
CA VAL A 97 0.26 26.16 8.46
C VAL A 97 0.92 26.64 9.75
N LYS A 98 1.46 25.72 10.56
CA LYS A 98 2.19 26.07 11.77
C LYS A 98 3.37 27.00 11.48
N ALA A 99 4.20 26.68 10.49
CA ALA A 99 5.35 27.51 10.13
C ALA A 99 4.95 28.93 9.70
N ILE A 100 3.84 29.08 8.97
CA ILE A 100 3.29 30.38 8.58
C ILE A 100 2.88 31.18 9.84
N TYR A 101 2.11 30.58 10.74
CA TYR A 101 1.63 31.27 11.95
C TYR A 101 2.76 31.63 12.91
N ASP A 102 3.74 30.75 13.07
CA ASP A 102 4.94 31.01 13.88
C ASP A 102 5.73 32.21 13.30
N SER A 103 5.87 32.26 11.96
CA SER A 103 6.56 33.35 11.27
C SER A 103 5.83 34.69 11.45
N ILE A 104 4.51 34.71 11.30
CA ILE A 104 3.70 35.93 11.51
C ILE A 104 3.80 36.38 12.97
N SER A 105 3.68 35.45 13.92
CA SER A 105 3.77 35.76 15.35
C SER A 105 5.11 36.39 15.72
N SER A 106 6.20 35.84 15.16
CA SER A 106 7.55 36.37 15.35
C SER A 106 7.71 37.78 14.77
N LEU A 107 7.30 38.00 13.52
CA LEU A 107 7.49 39.27 12.81
C LEU A 107 6.58 40.38 13.35
N ALA A 108 5.32 40.08 13.62
CA ALA A 108 4.33 41.04 14.12
C ALA A 108 4.38 41.20 15.65
N LYS A 109 5.17 40.39 16.36
CA LYS A 109 5.28 40.38 17.83
C LYS A 109 3.93 40.20 18.53
N VAL A 110 3.07 39.37 17.94
CA VAL A 110 1.76 38.99 18.47
C VAL A 110 1.73 37.50 18.70
N ALA A 111 1.01 37.03 19.72
CA ALA A 111 0.79 35.61 19.92
C ALA A 111 -0.45 35.19 19.11
N LEU A 112 -0.24 34.51 17.98
CA LEU A 112 -1.33 33.88 17.24
C LEU A 112 -1.51 32.44 17.69
N ALA A 113 -2.76 32.02 17.87
CA ALA A 113 -3.08 30.62 18.04
C ALA A 113 -2.96 29.90 16.69
N VAL A 114 -2.13 28.86 16.63
CA VAL A 114 -2.05 27.99 15.44
C VAL A 114 -3.40 27.25 15.31
N PRO A 115 -3.99 27.16 14.09
CA PRO A 115 -5.22 26.43 13.87
C PRO A 115 -5.13 24.97 14.31
N VAL A 116 -6.27 24.39 14.71
CA VAL A 116 -6.36 22.98 15.10
C VAL A 116 -6.00 22.11 13.88
N PRO A 117 -5.17 21.07 14.04
CA PRO A 117 -4.87 20.12 12.98
C PRO A 117 -6.17 19.56 12.37
N VAL A 118 -6.22 19.52 11.04
CA VAL A 118 -7.15 18.65 10.30
C VAL A 118 -6.54 17.28 10.15
#